data_AF-A0A7K8D2T2-F1
#
_entry.id   AF-A0A7K8D2T2-F1
#
_cell.length_a   1.000
_cell.length_b   1.000
_cell.length_c   1.000
_cell.angle_alpha   90.00
_cell.angle_beta   90.00
_cell.angle_gamma   90.00
#
_symmetry.space_group_name_H-M   'P 1'
#
loop_
_entity.id
_entity.type
_entity.pdbx_description
1 polymer ?
#
loop_
_entity_poly.entity_id
_entity_poly.type
_entity_poly.pdbx_seq_one_letter_code
_entity_poly.pdbx_strand_id
1 'polypeptide(L)'
;PRYVGRVTALLRQKLAQAELLLAKRDALAQKRRRALAEQAALEPRLARLRESTGELQKLVREGRGPRESGTPSPNPGSVPPFFPPPRGALSPSPCVPQIEADISKRYGGRPVNLMGINL
;
A
#
# COMPACT_ATOMS: atom_id res chain seq x y z
N PRO A 1 43.25 -26.92 -29.86
CA PRO A 1 42.29 -25.93 -30.43
C PRO A 1 40.85 -25.97 -29.87
N ARG A 2 40.25 -27.15 -29.58
CA ARG A 2 38.82 -27.28 -29.21
C ARG A 2 38.44 -26.73 -27.83
N TYR A 3 39.35 -26.79 -26.85
CA TYR A 3 39.13 -26.27 -25.49
C TYR A 3 38.97 -24.74 -25.48
N VAL A 4 39.91 -24.05 -26.12
CA VAL A 4 39.91 -22.58 -26.22
C VAL A 4 38.59 -22.09 -26.81
N GLY A 5 38.11 -22.71 -27.90
CA GLY A 5 36.82 -22.35 -28.49
C GLY A 5 35.62 -22.48 -27.54
N ARG A 6 35.55 -23.57 -26.75
CA ARG A 6 34.49 -23.74 -25.75
C ARG A 6 34.58 -22.72 -24.62
N VAL A 7 35.78 -22.43 -24.13
CA VAL A 7 36.00 -21.42 -23.10
C VAL A 7 35.63 -20.02 -23.61
N THR A 8 36.04 -19.66 -24.83
CA THR A 8 35.67 -18.38 -25.44
C THR A 8 34.15 -18.25 -25.59
N ALA A 9 33.46 -19.31 -26.03
CA ALA A 9 32.00 -19.30 -26.12
C ALA A 9 31.33 -19.14 -24.75
N LEU A 10 31.80 -19.86 -23.73
CA LEU A 10 31.28 -19.76 -22.36
C LEU A 10 31.49 -18.37 -21.78
N LEU A 11 32.67 -17.76 -21.97
CA LEU A 11 32.96 -16.42 -21.49
C LEU A 11 32.07 -15.37 -22.16
N ARG A 12 31.85 -15.48 -23.47
CA ARG A 12 30.91 -14.61 -24.20
C ARG A 12 29.49 -14.73 -23.66
N GLN A 13 29.04 -15.97 -23.39
CA GLN A 13 27.72 -16.21 -22.82
C GLN A 13 27.58 -15.58 -21.43
N LYS A 14 28.59 -15.74 -20.55
CA LYS A 14 28.58 -15.14 -19.21
C LYS A 14 28.59 -13.62 -19.26
N LEU A 15 29.35 -13.03 -20.19
CA LEU A 15 29.37 -11.59 -20.40
C LEU A 15 28.00 -11.08 -20.84
N ALA A 16 27.36 -11.71 -21.84
CA ALA A 16 26.02 -11.33 -22.28
C ALA A 16 24.97 -11.47 -21.16
N GLN A 17 25.09 -12.51 -20.32
CA GLN A 17 24.22 -12.67 -19.16
C GLN A 17 24.40 -11.54 -18.13
N ALA A 18 25.64 -11.14 -17.86
CA ALA A 18 25.95 -10.05 -16.93
C ALA A 18 25.41 -8.71 -17.45
N GLU A 19 25.60 -8.41 -18.73
CA GLU A 19 25.05 -7.21 -19.38
C GLU A 19 23.52 -7.16 -19.27
N LEU A 20 22.84 -8.29 -19.52
CA LEU A 20 21.39 -8.37 -19.38
C LEU A 20 20.93 -8.10 -17.93
N LEU A 21 21.64 -8.63 -16.95
CA LEU A 21 21.31 -8.41 -15.53
C LEU A 21 21.51 -6.94 -15.13
N LEU A 22 22.57 -6.29 -15.63
CA LEU A 22 22.79 -4.85 -15.43
C LEU A 22 21.64 -4.03 -16.04
N ALA A 23 21.28 -4.30 -17.30
CA ALA A 23 20.17 -3.61 -17.96
C ALA A 23 18.84 -3.77 -17.20
N LYS A 24 18.55 -4.98 -16.69
CA LYS A 24 17.37 -5.23 -15.86
C LYS A 24 17.38 -4.42 -14.57
N ARG A 25 18.53 -4.37 -13.88
CA ARG A 25 18.69 -3.60 -12.64
C ARG A 25 18.44 -2.11 -12.88
N ASP A 26 19.00 -1.57 -13.96
CA ASP A 26 18.86 -0.16 -14.29
C ASP A 26 17.41 0.19 -14.66
N ALA A 27 16.72 -0.68 -15.40
CA ALA A 27 15.29 -0.54 -15.69
C ALA A 27 14.44 -0.54 -14.41
N LEU A 28 14.75 -1.42 -13.44
CA LEU A 28 14.07 -1.44 -12.14
C LEU A 28 14.36 -0.17 -11.32
N ALA A 29 15.61 0.29 -11.32
CA ALA A 29 15.99 1.53 -10.64
C ALA A 29 15.24 2.74 -11.22
N GLN A 30 15.10 2.81 -12.55
CA GLN A 30 14.31 3.85 -13.21
C GLN A 30 12.84 3.79 -12.82
N LYS A 31 12.22 2.60 -12.84
CA LYS A 31 10.83 2.42 -12.40
C LYS A 31 10.63 2.87 -10.96
N ARG A 32 11.54 2.49 -10.05
CA ARG A 32 11.50 2.91 -8.64
C ARG A 32 11.58 4.44 -8.50
N ARG A 33 12.48 5.08 -9.25
CA ARG A 33 12.60 6.56 -9.25
C ARG A 33 11.31 7.24 -9.72
N ARG A 34 10.67 6.71 -10.78
CA ARG A 34 9.39 7.24 -11.27
C ARG A 34 8.30 7.12 -10.23
N ALA A 35 8.15 5.96 -9.59
CA ALA A 35 7.17 5.75 -8.54
C ALA A 35 7.37 6.71 -7.35
N LEU A 36 8.63 6.94 -6.93
CA LEU A 36 8.94 7.89 -5.87
C LEU A 36 8.62 9.34 -6.28
N ALA A 37 8.90 9.72 -7.53
CA ALA A 37 8.57 11.03 -8.05
C ALA A 37 7.04 11.26 -8.11
N GLU A 38 6.29 10.25 -8.54
CA GLU A 38 4.83 10.26 -8.54
C GLU A 38 4.27 10.42 -7.11
N GLN A 39 4.80 9.67 -6.14
CA GLN A 39 4.43 9.82 -4.73
C GLN A 39 4.71 11.23 -4.22
N ALA A 40 5.92 11.75 -4.45
CA ALA A 40 6.30 13.10 -4.03
C ALA A 40 5.41 14.19 -4.64
N ALA A 41 4.94 14.00 -5.88
CA ALA A 41 4.00 14.91 -6.53
C ALA A 41 2.58 14.85 -5.91
N LEU A 42 2.19 13.73 -5.33
CA LEU A 42 0.87 13.51 -4.73
C LEU A 42 0.79 13.95 -3.27
N GLU A 43 1.87 13.81 -2.49
CA GLU A 43 1.95 14.25 -1.09
C GLU A 43 1.40 15.67 -0.82
N PRO A 44 1.74 16.72 -1.60
CA PRO A 44 1.20 18.06 -1.34
C PRO A 44 -0.32 18.16 -1.57
N ARG A 45 -0.87 17.36 -2.48
CA ARG A 45 -2.33 17.31 -2.71
C ARG A 45 -3.03 16.60 -1.55
N LEU A 46 -2.43 15.53 -1.04
CA LEU A 46 -2.93 14.83 0.14
C LEU A 46 -2.87 15.70 1.40
N ALA A 47 -1.80 16.48 1.58
CA ALA A 47 -1.67 17.42 2.69
C ALA A 47 -2.80 18.45 2.70
N ARG A 48 -3.03 19.13 1.55
CA ARG A 48 -4.14 20.08 1.39
C ARG A 48 -5.51 19.45 1.67
N LEU A 49 -5.72 18.24 1.19
CA LEU A 49 -6.98 17.52 1.44
C LEU A 49 -7.16 17.25 2.94
N ARG A 50 -6.12 16.79 3.64
CA ARG A 50 -6.15 16.55 5.09
C ARG A 50 -6.47 17.83 5.87
N GLU A 51 -5.85 18.95 5.51
CA GLU A 51 -6.12 20.27 6.11
C GLU A 51 -7.60 20.65 5.95
N SER A 52 -8.12 20.61 4.71
CA SER A 52 -9.52 20.94 4.42
C SER A 52 -10.50 20.04 5.18
N THR A 53 -10.19 18.75 5.34
CA THR A 53 -11.03 17.85 6.13
C THR A 53 -11.00 18.15 7.62
N GLY A 54 -9.88 18.62 8.16
CA GLY A 54 -9.76 19.02 9.56
C GLY A 54 -10.56 20.28 9.87
N GLU A 55 -10.48 21.29 8.99
CA GLU A 55 -11.28 22.51 9.09
C GLU A 55 -12.78 22.20 9.04
N LEU A 56 -13.20 21.37 8.08
CA LEU A 56 -14.60 20.94 7.97
C LEU A 56 -15.05 20.18 9.23
N GLN A 57 -14.22 19.28 9.77
CA GLN A 57 -14.55 18.54 10.99
C GLN A 57 -14.70 19.48 12.21
N LYS A 58 -13.84 20.51 12.29
CA LYS A 58 -13.93 21.54 13.33
C LYS A 58 -15.23 22.33 13.23
N LEU A 59 -15.60 22.79 12.02
CA LEU A 59 -16.87 23.49 11.78
C LEU A 59 -18.09 22.62 12.10
N VAL A 60 -18.04 21.33 11.79
CA VAL A 60 -19.13 20.39 12.15
C VAL A 60 -19.22 20.21 13.67
N ARG A 61 -18.10 20.17 14.37
CA ARG A 61 -18.07 20.04 15.84
C ARG A 61 -18.53 21.32 16.54
N GLU A 62 -18.11 22.48 16.04
CA GLU A 62 -18.46 23.80 16.59
C GLU A 62 -19.91 24.19 16.25
N GLY A 63 -20.38 23.87 15.04
CA GLY A 63 -21.78 24.03 14.63
C GLY A 63 -22.73 23.04 15.32
N ARG A 64 -22.19 21.97 15.92
CA ARG A 64 -22.91 21.08 16.84
C ARG A 64 -22.70 21.56 18.27
N GLY A 65 -23.26 22.73 18.61
CA GLY A 65 -23.36 23.23 19.98
C GLY A 65 -24.09 22.25 20.91
N PRO A 66 -24.00 22.42 22.25
CA PRO A 66 -24.58 21.49 23.21
C PRO A 66 -26.09 21.44 23.01
N ARG A 67 -26.60 20.30 22.51
CA ARG A 67 -28.04 20.04 22.52
C ARG A 67 -28.47 19.92 23.98
N GLU A 68 -29.12 20.97 24.48
CA GLU A 68 -29.74 20.99 25.79
C GLU A 68 -30.85 19.95 25.92
N SER A 69 -30.86 19.32 27.09
CA SER A 69 -31.99 18.72 27.82
C SER A 69 -32.73 17.52 27.21
N GLY A 70 -32.61 16.40 27.92
CA GLY A 70 -33.46 15.23 27.76
C GLY A 70 -32.71 13.99 28.21
N THR A 71 -32.55 13.80 29.51
CA THR A 71 -32.39 12.44 30.03
C THR A 71 -33.70 11.68 29.78
N PRO A 72 -33.67 10.56 29.05
CA PRO A 72 -34.50 9.43 29.43
C PRO A 72 -33.58 8.41 30.09
N SER A 73 -33.98 8.04 31.31
CA SER A 73 -33.53 6.87 32.06
C SER A 73 -33.00 5.73 31.17
N PRO A 74 -31.89 5.06 31.52
CA PRO A 74 -31.34 3.97 30.73
C PRO A 74 -32.28 2.78 30.79
N ASN A 75 -33.10 2.59 29.76
CA ASN A 75 -33.75 1.31 29.51
C ASN A 75 -32.65 0.30 29.11
N PRO A 76 -32.48 -0.83 29.82
CA PRO A 76 -31.45 -1.83 29.53
C PRO A 76 -31.83 -2.70 28.31
N GLY A 77 -32.29 -2.10 27.22
CA GLY A 77 -32.80 -2.84 26.05
C GLY A 77 -32.75 -2.12 24.71
N SER A 78 -32.40 -0.83 24.64
CA SER A 78 -32.21 -0.17 23.33
C SER A 78 -30.75 -0.24 22.93
N VAL A 79 -30.38 -1.29 22.20
CA VAL A 79 -29.14 -1.31 21.42
C VAL A 79 -29.23 -0.11 20.46
N PRO A 80 -28.28 0.85 20.46
CA PRO A 80 -28.31 1.90 19.44
C PRO A 80 -28.31 1.22 18.06
N PRO A 81 -28.96 1.79 17.04
CA PRO A 81 -28.78 1.30 15.69
C PRO A 81 -27.28 1.30 15.43
N PHE A 82 -26.73 0.10 15.25
CA PHE A 82 -25.35 -0.08 14.84
C PHE A 82 -25.27 0.59 13.47
N PHE A 83 -24.86 1.85 13.44
CA PHE A 83 -24.40 2.46 12.21
C PHE A 83 -23.12 1.69 11.88
N PRO A 84 -23.13 0.83 10.85
CA PRO A 84 -21.88 0.27 10.40
C PRO A 84 -20.95 1.45 10.13
N PRO A 85 -19.67 1.38 10.50
CA PRO A 85 -18.73 2.42 10.14
C PRO A 85 -18.90 2.69 8.64
N PRO A 86 -18.87 3.97 8.18
CA PRO A 86 -18.84 4.23 6.75
C PRO A 86 -17.74 3.35 6.17
N ARG A 87 -17.98 2.73 5.01
CA ARG A 87 -17.08 1.76 4.34
C ARG A 87 -15.65 2.28 4.03
N GLY A 88 -15.22 3.39 4.65
CA GLY A 88 -13.87 3.93 4.64
C GLY A 88 -13.34 4.38 6.02
N ALA A 89 -14.03 4.15 7.13
CA ALA A 89 -13.48 4.39 8.47
C ALA A 89 -12.66 3.18 8.93
N LEU A 90 -11.37 3.18 8.57
CA LEU A 90 -10.31 2.41 9.20
C LEU A 90 -10.57 0.89 9.30
N SER A 91 -10.80 0.22 8.16
CA SER A 91 -9.90 -0.91 7.92
C SER A 91 -8.56 -0.28 7.54
N PRO A 92 -7.41 -0.68 8.10
CA PRO A 92 -6.16 -0.41 7.41
C PRO A 92 -6.40 -0.88 5.97
N SER A 93 -6.25 0.01 4.96
CA SER A 93 -6.25 -0.35 3.54
C SER A 93 -5.63 -1.73 3.48
N PRO A 94 -6.32 -2.80 3.02
CA PRO A 94 -5.94 -4.18 3.32
C PRO A 94 -4.46 -4.24 3.13
N CYS A 95 -3.73 -4.25 4.25
CA CYS A 95 -2.30 -3.98 4.18
C CYS A 95 -1.81 -5.06 3.21
N VAL A 96 -0.91 -4.73 2.29
CA VAL A 96 -0.27 -5.73 1.41
C VAL A 96 -0.13 -7.12 2.09
N PRO A 97 0.29 -7.23 3.37
CA PRO A 97 0.30 -8.50 4.13
C PRO A 97 -1.02 -9.29 4.22
N GLN A 98 -2.19 -8.65 4.25
CA GLN A 98 -3.50 -9.30 4.37
C GLN A 98 -3.96 -9.92 3.05
N ILE A 99 -3.62 -9.30 1.92
CA ILE A 99 -3.85 -9.85 0.58
C ILE A 99 -2.86 -10.98 0.30
N GLU A 100 -1.60 -10.80 0.68
CA GLU A 100 -0.57 -11.86 0.62
C GLU A 100 -0.98 -13.08 1.43
N ALA A 101 -1.52 -12.89 2.64
CA ALA A 101 -2.00 -13.97 3.49
C ALA A 101 -3.22 -14.70 2.89
N ASP A 102 -4.16 -13.99 2.25
CA ASP A 102 -5.33 -14.63 1.61
C ASP A 102 -4.92 -15.45 0.38
N ILE A 103 -4.04 -14.92 -0.47
CA ILE A 103 -3.53 -15.64 -1.64
C ILE A 103 -2.66 -16.82 -1.18
N SER A 104 -1.81 -16.63 -0.18
CA SER A 104 -0.99 -17.70 0.41
C SER A 104 -1.86 -18.88 0.88
N LYS A 105 -2.96 -18.61 1.59
CA LYS A 105 -3.91 -19.64 2.03
C LYS A 105 -4.55 -20.40 0.86
N ARG A 106 -4.91 -19.69 -0.21
CA ARG A 106 -5.50 -20.30 -1.42
C ARG A 106 -4.50 -21.17 -2.20
N TYR A 107 -3.20 -20.92 -2.05
CA TYR A 107 -2.12 -21.63 -2.76
C TYR A 107 -1.13 -22.33 -1.81
N GLY A 108 -1.65 -22.99 -0.77
CA GLY A 108 -0.89 -23.95 0.04
C GLY A 108 0.12 -23.35 1.02
N GLY A 109 -0.14 -22.15 1.54
CA GLY A 109 0.65 -21.52 2.60
C GLY A 109 2.02 -21.00 2.18
N ARG A 110 2.28 -20.90 0.86
CA ARG A 110 3.55 -20.36 0.35
C ARG A 110 3.55 -18.83 0.44
N PRO A 111 4.64 -18.18 0.87
CA PRO A 111 4.71 -16.73 0.94
C PRO A 111 4.56 -16.14 -0.48
N VAL A 112 3.72 -15.12 -0.61
CA VAL A 112 3.44 -14.41 -1.87
C VAL A 112 3.95 -13.00 -1.70
N ASN A 113 4.82 -12.55 -2.61
CA ASN A 113 5.35 -11.19 -2.61
C ASN A 113 4.64 -10.39 -3.68
N LEU A 114 3.61 -9.63 -3.31
CA LEU A 114 2.84 -8.82 -4.28
C LEU A 114 3.60 -7.56 -4.72
N MET A 115 4.59 -7.13 -3.91
CA MET A 115 5.31 -5.87 -4.11
C MET A 115 6.81 -6.04 -4.42
N GLY A 116 7.29 -7.27 -4.63
CA GLY A 116 8.71 -7.52 -4.94
C GLY A 116 9.70 -7.14 -3.82
N ILE A 117 9.20 -6.98 -2.59
CA ILE A 117 10.03 -6.78 -1.39
C ILE A 117 10.34 -8.17 -0.83
N ASN A 118 11.62 -8.56 -0.87
CA ASN A 118 12.08 -9.72 -0.12
C ASN A 118 12.13 -9.29 1.36
N LEU A 119 11.34 -9.94 2.22
CA LEU A 119 11.53 -9.92 3.67
C LEU A 119 12.61 -10.93 4.04
#